data_AF-A0A2M6UWQ8-F1
#
_entry.id   AF-A0A2M6UWQ8-F1
#
_cell.length_a   1.000
_cell.length_b   1.000
_cell.length_c   1.000
_cell.angle_alpha   90.00
_cell.angle_beta   90.00
_cell.angle_gamma   90.00
#
_symmetry.space_group_name_H-M   'P 1'
#
loop_
_entity.id
_entity.type
_entity.pdbx_description
1 polymer ?
#
loop_
_entity_poly.entity_id
_entity_poly.type
_entity_poly.pdbx_seq_one_letter_code
_entity_poly.pdbx_strand_id
1 'polypeptide(L)'
;MANIMLFYKDVTPINKVSHKSLKFAPPSDMSFAKDTHWVPLASTEYFQAALDYPILFMCAEDEQKKRHYTSAALVGLSNDENDYITSDKSWKNNTYVPAFVRRYPFVLAQISNEKELSVCFDQQSGMFNEVSGTELFNSDGSISPFMEERIRFLESFKIAMEKTSEFIDALVEMDLLSQKSINVKNDQGLSAQLENFWVVDEENLNKLSASQLAKLHKNGFLGLIFAHLMSTHNLLKILSLKGEKQLINREEQSEKKNTYSSDEKSKKKETLN
;
A
#
# COMPACT_ATOMS: atom_id res chain seq x y z
N MET A 1 2.57 12.64 12.11
CA MET A 1 2.83 11.68 11.02
C MET A 1 3.05 12.44 9.74
N ALA A 2 4.09 12.09 8.96
CA ALA A 2 4.22 12.58 7.60
C ALA A 2 3.03 12.07 6.77
N ASN A 3 2.35 12.96 6.03
CA ASN A 3 1.27 12.55 5.13
C ASN A 3 1.91 11.91 3.90
N ILE A 4 2.03 10.58 3.91
CA ILE A 4 2.67 9.82 2.84
C ILE A 4 1.72 9.80 1.63
N MET A 5 2.16 10.41 0.52
CA MET A 5 1.39 10.62 -0.71
C MET A 5 1.90 9.75 -1.88
N LEU A 6 2.08 8.45 -1.68
CA LEU A 6 2.72 7.56 -2.68
C LEU A 6 2.03 7.54 -4.04
N PHE A 7 0.69 7.64 -4.09
CA PHE A 7 -0.09 7.52 -5.34
C PHE A 7 -0.51 8.86 -5.94
N TYR A 8 -0.41 9.95 -5.18
CA TYR A 8 -1.11 11.19 -5.48
C TYR A 8 -0.23 12.10 -6.34
N LYS A 9 -0.80 12.58 -7.45
CA LYS A 9 -0.12 13.52 -8.34
C LYS A 9 -0.50 14.96 -8.03
N ASP A 10 -1.77 15.21 -7.76
CA ASP A 10 -2.30 16.56 -7.57
C ASP A 10 -3.38 16.58 -6.47
N VAL A 11 -2.94 16.84 -5.24
CA VAL A 11 -3.84 16.84 -4.06
C VAL A 11 -4.57 18.17 -3.98
N THR A 12 -5.86 18.16 -4.35
CA THR A 12 -6.72 19.34 -4.37
C THR A 12 -7.87 19.20 -3.36
N PRO A 13 -8.17 20.24 -2.55
CA PRO A 13 -9.34 20.24 -1.68
C PRO A 13 -10.65 20.09 -2.44
N ILE A 14 -11.54 19.27 -1.91
CA ILE A 14 -12.92 19.23 -2.39
C ILE A 14 -13.62 20.53 -1.97
N ASN A 15 -14.35 21.13 -2.91
CA ASN A 15 -14.98 22.44 -2.75
C ASN A 15 -16.39 22.36 -3.34
N LYS A 16 -17.39 22.65 -2.52
CA LYS A 16 -18.81 22.52 -2.88
C LYS A 16 -19.26 23.41 -4.06
N VAL A 17 -18.51 24.48 -4.36
CA VAL A 17 -18.83 25.41 -5.44
C VAL A 17 -18.16 24.96 -6.73
N SER A 18 -16.83 24.81 -6.73
CA SER A 18 -16.09 24.44 -7.94
C SER A 18 -16.30 22.99 -8.38
N HIS A 19 -16.60 22.10 -7.43
CA HIS A 19 -16.73 20.66 -7.69
C HIS A 19 -18.18 20.17 -7.59
N LYS A 20 -19.17 21.08 -7.69
CA LYS A 20 -20.60 20.72 -7.57
C LYS A 20 -21.04 19.66 -8.59
N SER A 21 -20.59 19.81 -9.84
CA SER A 21 -20.92 18.88 -10.94
C SER A 21 -19.99 17.68 -11.02
N LEU A 22 -18.99 17.60 -10.14
CA LEU A 22 -17.97 16.55 -10.18
C LEU A 22 -18.56 15.21 -9.72
N LYS A 23 -18.28 14.18 -10.49
CA LYS A 23 -18.70 12.80 -10.25
C LYS A 23 -17.46 11.91 -10.13
N PHE A 24 -17.53 10.94 -9.24
CA PHE A 24 -16.51 9.91 -9.08
C PHE A 24 -16.85 8.66 -9.90
N ALA A 25 -15.94 8.29 -10.79
CA ALA A 25 -15.96 7.02 -11.50
C ALA A 25 -14.83 6.14 -10.94
N PRO A 26 -15.12 4.97 -10.34
CA PRO A 26 -14.09 4.06 -9.86
C PRO A 26 -13.10 3.70 -10.97
N PRO A 27 -11.83 3.44 -10.63
CA PRO A 27 -10.86 3.09 -11.65
C PRO A 27 -11.17 1.74 -12.27
N SER A 28 -10.86 1.61 -13.56
CA SER A 28 -10.98 0.33 -14.27
C SER A 28 -9.89 -0.67 -13.88
N ASP A 29 -8.78 -0.20 -13.31
CA ASP A 29 -7.64 -1.02 -12.90
C ASP A 29 -6.87 -0.41 -11.71
N MET A 30 -5.88 -1.13 -11.18
CA MET A 30 -5.06 -0.75 -10.03
C MET A 30 -3.67 -0.23 -10.43
N SER A 31 -3.50 0.26 -11.67
CA SER A 31 -2.20 0.73 -12.18
C SER A 31 -1.58 1.86 -11.38
N PHE A 32 -2.38 2.63 -10.63
CA PHE A 32 -1.90 3.70 -9.76
C PHE A 32 -0.96 3.20 -8.65
N ALA A 33 -1.05 1.92 -8.28
CA ALA A 33 -0.22 1.31 -7.22
C ALA A 33 0.94 0.47 -7.78
N LYS A 34 1.15 0.44 -9.10
CA LYS A 34 2.11 -0.47 -9.75
C LYS A 34 3.57 -0.14 -9.40
N ASP A 35 3.88 1.15 -9.19
CA ASP A 35 5.23 1.65 -8.96
C ASP A 35 5.52 1.80 -7.46
N THR A 36 5.01 0.88 -6.64
CA THR A 36 5.09 0.95 -5.18
C THR A 36 5.37 -0.43 -4.59
N HIS A 37 6.38 -0.53 -3.76
CA HIS A 37 6.87 -1.79 -3.18
C HIS A 37 6.52 -1.97 -1.70
N TRP A 38 6.02 -0.92 -1.05
CA TRP A 38 5.44 -0.99 0.30
C TRP A 38 4.32 0.03 0.44
N VAL A 39 3.35 -0.24 1.31
CA VAL A 39 2.27 0.70 1.61
C VAL A 39 2.06 0.82 3.12
N PRO A 40 1.76 2.02 3.67
CA PRO A 40 1.40 2.17 5.06
C PRO A 40 0.25 1.24 5.46
N LEU A 41 0.39 0.60 6.63
CA LEU A 41 -0.58 -0.36 7.13
C LEU A 41 -1.03 0.00 8.55
N ALA A 42 -2.33 0.15 8.75
CA ALA A 42 -2.88 0.44 10.06
C ALA A 42 -2.97 -0.83 10.92
N SER A 43 -2.81 -0.69 12.23
CA SER A 43 -2.86 -1.77 13.21
C SER A 43 -4.18 -2.54 13.21
N THR A 44 -5.29 -1.87 12.86
CA THR A 44 -6.62 -2.50 12.72
C THR A 44 -6.69 -3.51 11.57
N GLU A 45 -5.73 -3.48 10.64
CA GLU A 45 -5.67 -4.35 9.47
C GLU A 45 -4.71 -5.54 9.67
N TYR A 46 -3.90 -5.56 10.74
CA TYR A 46 -2.78 -6.48 10.90
C TYR A 46 -3.16 -7.95 10.77
N PHE A 47 -4.24 -8.38 11.43
CA PHE A 47 -4.65 -9.79 11.40
C PHE A 47 -5.02 -10.26 10.00
N GLN A 48 -5.69 -9.42 9.23
CA GLN A 48 -6.08 -9.76 7.86
C GLN A 48 -4.90 -9.64 6.90
N ALA A 49 -4.10 -8.58 7.03
CA ALA A 49 -2.94 -8.34 6.18
C ALA A 49 -1.81 -9.34 6.42
N ALA A 50 -1.64 -9.84 7.65
CA ALA A 50 -0.61 -10.83 8.00
C ALA A 50 -0.82 -12.20 7.34
N LEU A 51 -1.99 -12.48 6.76
CA LEU A 51 -2.22 -13.68 5.95
C LEU A 51 -1.60 -13.57 4.55
N ASP A 52 -1.34 -12.34 4.11
CA ASP A 52 -1.01 -12.04 2.73
C ASP A 52 0.35 -11.38 2.53
N TYR A 53 0.76 -10.52 3.45
CA TYR A 53 1.95 -9.67 3.32
C TYR A 53 2.91 -9.88 4.47
N PRO A 54 4.22 -9.71 4.24
CA PRO A 54 5.14 -9.31 5.29
C PRO A 54 4.72 -7.93 5.81
N ILE A 55 4.49 -7.82 7.11
CA ILE A 55 4.35 -6.54 7.80
C ILE A 55 5.74 -6.20 8.34
N LEU A 56 6.24 -5.02 8.00
CA LEU A 56 7.57 -4.53 8.36
C LEU A 56 7.47 -3.09 8.86
N PHE A 57 8.49 -2.62 9.57
CA PHE A 57 8.61 -1.22 9.97
C PHE A 57 9.69 -0.55 9.12
N MET A 58 9.31 0.49 8.38
CA MET A 58 10.25 1.35 7.65
C MET A 58 10.69 2.49 8.57
N CYS A 59 11.97 2.88 8.53
CA CYS A 59 12.48 4.01 9.29
C CYS A 59 12.93 5.12 8.34
N ALA A 60 12.49 6.35 8.62
CA ALA A 60 13.04 7.56 8.04
C ALA A 60 13.66 8.42 9.14
N GLU A 61 14.71 9.18 8.82
CA GLU A 61 15.27 10.19 9.72
C GLU A 61 14.81 11.57 9.28
N ASP A 62 14.38 12.40 10.22
CA ASP A 62 14.09 13.81 9.94
C ASP A 62 15.36 14.69 9.96
N GLU A 63 15.19 15.98 9.69
CA GLU A 63 16.30 16.96 9.69
C GLU A 63 17.07 17.01 11.04
N GLN A 64 16.43 16.59 12.13
CA GLN A 64 16.98 16.55 13.48
C GLN A 64 17.58 15.18 13.83
N LYS A 65 17.69 14.27 12.84
CA LYS A 65 18.14 12.87 12.99
C LYS A 65 17.26 12.05 13.92
N LYS A 66 16.00 12.47 14.13
CA LYS A 66 15.04 11.66 14.87
C LYS A 66 14.49 10.60 13.92
N ARG A 67 14.49 9.36 14.39
CA ARG A 67 13.92 8.21 13.67
C ARG A 67 12.40 8.22 13.78
N HIS A 68 11.74 8.09 12.64
CA HIS A 68 10.31 7.93 12.49
C HIS A 68 10.03 6.58 11.84
N TYR A 69 9.39 5.71 12.59
CA TYR A 69 9.02 4.39 12.12
C TYR A 69 7.60 4.40 11.54
N THR A 70 7.41 3.69 10.43
CA THR A 70 6.13 3.52 9.76
C THR A 70 5.86 2.04 9.57
N SER A 71 4.73 1.57 10.07
CA SER A 71 4.20 0.24 9.77
C SER A 71 3.83 0.14 8.30
N ALA A 72 4.31 -0.89 7.61
CA ALA A 72 4.12 -1.08 6.19
C ALA A 72 3.83 -2.54 5.83
N ALA A 73 2.93 -2.75 4.87
CA ALA A 73 2.83 -4.02 4.15
C ALA A 73 3.83 -3.99 3.00
N LEU A 74 4.67 -5.02 2.89
CA LEU A 74 5.55 -5.21 1.74
C LEU A 74 4.74 -5.78 0.57
N VAL A 75 4.64 -5.00 -0.51
CA VAL A 75 3.88 -5.35 -1.72
C VAL A 75 4.77 -5.52 -2.94
N GLY A 76 6.09 -5.34 -2.78
CA GLY A 76 7.08 -5.72 -3.78
C GLY A 76 8.47 -5.88 -3.19
N LEU A 77 9.28 -6.70 -3.84
CA LEU A 77 10.66 -7.00 -3.45
C LEU A 77 11.69 -6.11 -4.15
N SER A 78 11.27 -5.36 -5.16
CA SER A 78 12.12 -4.41 -5.87
C SER A 78 11.56 -3.01 -5.69
N ASN A 79 12.44 -2.02 -5.57
CA ASN A 79 12.01 -0.62 -5.52
C ASN A 79 11.12 -0.31 -6.71
N ASP A 80 10.09 0.50 -6.45
CA ASP A 80 9.14 0.97 -7.45
C ASP A 80 8.47 -0.15 -8.28
N GLU A 81 8.30 -1.34 -7.69
CA GLU A 81 7.53 -2.42 -8.30
C GLU A 81 6.57 -3.03 -7.28
N ASN A 82 5.31 -3.21 -7.70
CA ASN A 82 4.32 -3.97 -6.96
C ASN A 82 4.18 -5.39 -7.54
N ASP A 83 4.55 -6.40 -6.75
CA ASP A 83 4.48 -7.81 -7.13
C ASP A 83 3.05 -8.39 -6.95
N TYR A 84 2.13 -7.65 -6.30
CA TYR A 84 0.72 -8.01 -6.16
C TYR A 84 -0.19 -7.41 -7.24
N ILE A 85 0.34 -6.59 -8.15
CA ILE A 85 -0.39 -6.17 -9.35
C ILE A 85 -0.14 -7.20 -10.46
N THR A 86 -1.21 -7.82 -10.94
CA THR A 86 -1.19 -8.83 -12.01
C THR A 86 -1.07 -8.18 -13.40
N SER A 87 -0.84 -8.99 -14.44
CA SER A 87 -0.68 -8.50 -15.81
C SER A 87 -1.92 -7.81 -16.39
N ASP A 88 -3.11 -8.19 -15.92
CA ASP A 88 -4.39 -7.52 -16.20
C ASP A 88 -4.61 -6.23 -15.39
N LYS A 89 -3.60 -5.80 -14.62
CA LYS A 89 -3.58 -4.61 -13.76
C LYS A 89 -4.58 -4.66 -12.61
N SER A 90 -5.09 -5.83 -12.24
CA SER A 90 -5.86 -6.01 -11.01
C SER A 90 -4.93 -6.27 -9.82
N TRP A 91 -5.49 -6.15 -8.61
CA TRP A 91 -4.80 -6.64 -7.42
C TRP A 91 -4.93 -8.17 -7.37
N LYS A 92 -3.88 -8.87 -6.95
CA LYS A 92 -3.84 -10.34 -6.87
C LYS A 92 -5.10 -10.89 -6.20
N ASN A 93 -5.79 -11.79 -6.91
CA ASN A 93 -7.02 -12.42 -6.44
C ASN A 93 -6.86 -13.06 -5.06
N ASN A 94 -7.93 -13.02 -4.26
CA ASN A 94 -7.99 -13.55 -2.89
C ASN A 94 -6.92 -12.99 -1.95
N THR A 95 -6.43 -11.78 -2.22
CA THR A 95 -5.46 -11.09 -1.38
C THR A 95 -6.10 -9.82 -0.81
N TYR A 96 -5.90 -9.55 0.47
CA TYR A 96 -6.40 -8.35 1.13
C TYR A 96 -5.84 -7.06 0.52
N VAL A 97 -6.67 -6.12 0.05
CA VAL A 97 -6.17 -4.82 -0.48
C VAL A 97 -6.02 -3.80 0.66
N PRO A 98 -4.84 -3.32 1.08
CA PRO A 98 -4.71 -2.43 2.24
C PRO A 98 -5.55 -1.14 2.17
N ALA A 99 -6.00 -0.60 3.30
CA ALA A 99 -6.83 0.62 3.37
C ALA A 99 -6.14 1.82 2.73
N PHE A 100 -4.82 1.92 2.86
CA PHE A 100 -4.03 2.95 2.18
C PHE A 100 -4.18 2.90 0.66
N VAL A 101 -4.32 1.70 0.06
CA VAL A 101 -4.61 1.52 -1.37
C VAL A 101 -6.08 1.87 -1.65
N ARG A 102 -7.01 1.36 -0.84
CA ARG A 102 -8.46 1.58 -1.03
C ARG A 102 -8.92 3.03 -0.84
N ARG A 103 -8.15 3.86 -0.12
CA ARG A 103 -8.50 5.27 0.11
C ARG A 103 -8.30 6.13 -1.14
N TYR A 104 -7.38 5.75 -2.02
CA TYR A 104 -7.13 6.45 -3.28
C TYR A 104 -8.43 6.45 -4.13
N PRO A 105 -8.84 7.59 -4.72
CA PRO A 105 -8.07 8.83 -4.89
C PRO A 105 -8.34 9.92 -3.84
N PHE A 106 -9.03 9.62 -2.74
CA PHE A 106 -9.35 10.59 -1.70
C PHE A 106 -8.32 10.57 -0.56
N VAL A 107 -8.12 11.69 0.14
CA VAL A 107 -7.19 11.79 1.28
C VAL A 107 -7.61 12.90 2.23
N LEU A 108 -7.32 12.76 3.53
CA LEU A 108 -7.33 13.89 4.45
C LEU A 108 -5.96 14.56 4.41
N ALA A 109 -5.93 15.85 4.10
CA ALA A 109 -4.70 16.63 4.10
C ALA A 109 -4.93 17.98 4.80
N GLN A 110 -3.87 18.48 5.43
CA GLN A 110 -3.88 19.82 5.97
C GLN A 110 -3.56 20.79 4.83
N ILE A 111 -4.41 21.80 4.65
CA ILE A 111 -4.20 22.83 3.64
C ILE A 111 -3.83 24.12 4.36
N SER A 112 -2.84 24.81 3.80
CA SER A 112 -2.26 26.09 4.23
C SER A 112 -3.04 26.85 5.31
N ASN A 113 -2.46 26.98 6.49
CA ASN A 113 -2.96 27.74 7.66
C ASN A 113 -4.29 27.29 8.28
N GLU A 114 -4.94 26.24 7.78
CA GLU A 114 -6.09 25.64 8.45
C GLU A 114 -5.62 24.71 9.58
N LYS A 115 -6.30 24.78 10.73
CA LYS A 115 -6.08 23.86 11.86
C LYS A 115 -6.72 22.49 11.62
N GLU A 116 -7.72 22.43 10.76
CA GLU A 116 -8.51 21.24 10.49
C GLU A 116 -8.04 20.57 9.19
N LEU A 117 -8.22 19.25 9.11
CA LEU A 117 -7.93 18.49 7.91
C LEU A 117 -9.09 18.62 6.93
N SER A 118 -8.79 18.93 5.68
CA SER A 118 -9.78 18.98 4.61
C SER A 118 -9.77 17.67 3.83
N VAL A 119 -10.93 17.28 3.31
CA VAL A 119 -11.01 16.16 2.37
C VAL A 119 -10.54 16.63 1.01
N CYS A 120 -9.51 15.98 0.51
CA CYS A 120 -8.86 16.24 -0.76
C CYS A 120 -9.00 15.03 -1.68
N PHE A 121 -8.72 15.25 -2.96
CA PHE A 121 -8.68 14.20 -3.97
C PHE A 121 -7.49 14.41 -4.90
N ASP A 122 -7.06 13.35 -5.57
CA ASP A 122 -6.12 13.46 -6.68
C ASP A 122 -6.87 13.89 -7.95
N GLN A 123 -6.74 15.16 -8.31
CA GLN A 123 -7.39 15.73 -9.49
C GLN A 123 -6.89 15.11 -10.79
N GLN A 124 -5.66 14.57 -10.80
CA GLN A 124 -5.04 13.92 -11.95
C GLN A 124 -5.16 12.40 -11.92
N SER A 125 -6.04 11.85 -11.08
CA SER A 125 -6.31 10.40 -11.01
C SER A 125 -7.03 9.84 -12.24
N GLY A 126 -7.73 10.69 -13.00
CA GLY A 126 -8.62 10.26 -14.08
C GLY A 126 -9.93 9.63 -13.60
N MET A 127 -10.18 9.63 -12.28
CA MET A 127 -11.39 9.05 -11.67
C MET A 127 -12.52 10.06 -11.46
N PHE A 128 -12.34 11.32 -11.91
CA PHE A 128 -13.31 12.38 -11.72
C PHE A 128 -13.67 13.03 -13.06
N ASN A 129 -14.97 13.22 -13.29
CA ASN A 129 -15.51 13.85 -14.51
C ASN A 129 -16.91 14.44 -14.23
N GLU A 130 -17.52 15.13 -15.17
CA GLU A 130 -18.86 15.73 -15.02
C GLU A 130 -19.99 14.93 -15.71
N VAL A 131 -19.65 13.82 -16.37
CA VAL A 131 -20.57 13.08 -17.26
C VAL A 131 -21.15 11.84 -16.57
N SER A 132 -20.32 11.03 -15.93
CA SER A 132 -20.67 9.69 -15.43
C SER A 132 -20.01 9.38 -14.10
N GLY A 133 -20.62 8.48 -13.33
CA GLY A 133 -20.19 8.10 -11.99
C GLY A 133 -21.14 8.58 -10.91
N THR A 134 -20.68 8.51 -9.66
CA THR A 134 -21.44 8.87 -8.46
C THR A 134 -21.21 10.33 -8.09
N GLU A 135 -22.28 11.09 -7.87
CA GLU A 135 -22.19 12.49 -7.46
C GLU A 135 -21.52 12.65 -6.09
N LEU A 136 -20.64 13.66 -5.95
CA LEU A 136 -20.05 14.02 -4.66
C LEU A 136 -20.97 14.91 -3.81
N PHE A 137 -21.87 15.65 -4.46
CA PHE A 137 -22.82 16.56 -3.84
C PHE A 137 -24.23 16.30 -4.37
N ASN A 138 -25.23 16.51 -3.52
CA ASN A 138 -26.63 16.51 -3.91
C ASN A 138 -26.97 17.79 -4.70
N SER A 139 -28.15 17.82 -5.33
CA SER A 139 -28.61 18.97 -6.13
C SER A 139 -28.70 20.27 -5.34
N ASP A 140 -29.01 20.19 -4.05
CA ASP A 140 -29.06 21.29 -3.08
C ASP A 140 -27.67 21.77 -2.60
N GLY A 141 -26.60 21.07 -2.98
CA GLY A 141 -25.22 21.38 -2.59
C GLY A 141 -24.76 20.76 -1.26
N SER A 142 -25.59 19.94 -0.62
CA SER A 142 -25.17 19.11 0.52
C SER A 142 -24.26 17.95 0.07
N ILE A 143 -23.50 17.37 1.00
CA ILE A 143 -22.63 16.21 0.75
C ILE A 143 -23.50 15.00 0.38
N SER A 144 -23.12 14.24 -0.66
CA SER A 144 -23.86 13.04 -1.03
C SER A 144 -23.62 11.88 -0.04
N PRO A 145 -24.53 10.88 0.04
CA PRO A 145 -24.31 9.71 0.87
C PRO A 145 -22.99 8.96 0.56
N PHE A 146 -22.58 8.95 -0.71
CA PHE A 146 -21.29 8.40 -1.13
C PHE A 146 -20.13 9.17 -0.49
N MET A 147 -20.18 10.49 -0.55
CA MET A 147 -19.11 11.32 -0.01
C MET A 147 -19.07 11.27 1.52
N GLU A 148 -20.22 11.15 2.20
CA GLU A 148 -20.26 10.87 3.65
C GLU A 148 -19.55 9.56 4.01
N GLU A 149 -19.79 8.49 3.25
CA GLU A 149 -19.11 7.20 3.46
C GLU A 149 -17.59 7.34 3.28
N ARG A 150 -17.15 8.07 2.23
CA ARG A 150 -15.73 8.34 2.00
C ARG A 150 -15.11 9.13 3.16
N ILE A 151 -15.80 10.14 3.69
CA ILE A 151 -15.34 10.93 4.85
C ILE A 151 -15.14 10.01 6.06
N ARG A 152 -16.15 9.23 6.42
CA ARG A 152 -16.08 8.31 7.57
C ARG A 152 -14.95 7.29 7.41
N PHE A 153 -14.73 6.78 6.20
CA PHE A 153 -13.62 5.87 5.90
C PHE A 153 -12.27 6.54 6.13
N LEU A 154 -12.08 7.78 5.64
CA LEU A 154 -10.82 8.51 5.81
C LEU A 154 -10.54 8.88 7.27
N GLU A 155 -11.57 9.29 8.01
CA GLU A 155 -11.47 9.57 9.46
C GLU A 155 -11.10 8.30 10.24
N SER A 156 -11.78 7.19 9.95
CA SER A 156 -11.49 5.90 10.57
C SER A 156 -10.06 5.44 10.28
N PHE A 157 -9.61 5.62 9.03
CA PHE A 157 -8.23 5.33 8.64
C PHE A 157 -7.23 6.20 9.39
N LYS A 158 -7.48 7.52 9.52
CA LYS A 158 -6.62 8.43 10.30
C LYS A 158 -6.51 7.99 11.76
N ILE A 159 -7.63 7.69 12.41
CA ILE A 159 -7.66 7.23 13.82
C ILE A 159 -6.88 5.91 13.96
N ALA A 160 -7.06 4.97 13.03
CA ALA A 160 -6.34 3.71 13.03
C ALA A 160 -4.82 3.91 12.85
N MET A 161 -4.41 4.85 11.99
CA MET A 161 -3.01 5.22 11.84
C MET A 161 -2.45 5.86 13.13
N GLU A 162 -3.17 6.77 13.78
CA GLU A 162 -2.75 7.32 15.09
C GLU A 162 -2.53 6.23 16.13
N LYS A 163 -3.44 5.26 16.22
CA LYS A 163 -3.28 4.09 17.09
C LYS A 163 -2.07 3.23 16.71
N THR A 164 -1.75 3.18 15.42
CA THR A 164 -0.54 2.51 14.91
C THR A 164 0.73 3.24 15.36
N SER A 165 0.72 4.58 15.43
CA SER A 165 1.83 5.35 16.02
C SER A 165 2.05 4.96 17.47
N GLU A 166 0.98 4.93 18.28
CA GLU A 166 1.09 4.57 19.70
C GLU A 166 1.65 3.15 19.89
N PHE A 167 1.27 2.23 19.01
CA PHE A 167 1.81 0.88 19.00
C PHE A 167 3.30 0.88 18.70
N ILE A 168 3.72 1.57 17.64
CA ILE A 168 5.12 1.70 17.24
C ILE A 168 5.95 2.37 18.35
N ASP A 169 5.43 3.44 18.95
CA ASP A 169 6.09 4.14 20.05
C ASP A 169 6.32 3.21 21.24
N ALA A 170 5.36 2.34 21.56
CA ALA A 170 5.52 1.33 22.59
C ALA A 170 6.60 0.28 22.25
N LEU A 171 6.71 -0.13 20.97
CA LEU A 171 7.80 -1.03 20.54
C LEU A 171 9.17 -0.36 20.68
N VAL A 172 9.28 0.91 20.30
CA VAL A 172 10.53 1.69 20.43
C VAL A 172 10.89 1.92 21.90
N GLU A 173 9.92 2.31 22.74
CA GLU A 173 10.13 2.52 24.19
C GLU A 173 10.65 1.26 24.89
N MET A 174 10.21 0.08 24.43
CA MET A 174 10.59 -1.21 24.99
C MET A 174 11.79 -1.87 24.28
N ASP A 175 12.46 -1.16 23.37
CA ASP A 175 13.60 -1.66 22.57
C ASP A 175 13.28 -2.97 21.82
N LEU A 176 12.07 -3.05 21.27
CA LEU A 176 11.57 -4.25 20.59
C LEU A 176 11.83 -4.23 19.08
N LEU A 177 12.41 -3.18 18.49
CA LEU A 177 12.65 -3.10 17.05
C LEU A 177 14.11 -3.34 16.71
N SER A 178 14.38 -4.36 15.90
CA SER A 178 15.72 -4.63 15.36
C SER A 178 15.78 -4.38 13.86
N GLN A 179 16.82 -3.68 13.40
CA GLN A 179 17.09 -3.48 11.99
C GLN A 179 17.57 -4.79 11.37
N LYS A 180 17.04 -5.16 10.21
CA LYS A 180 17.42 -6.36 9.47
C LYS A 180 17.76 -6.04 8.02
N SER A 181 18.59 -6.91 7.47
CA SER A 181 18.82 -7.06 6.04
C SER A 181 18.79 -8.56 5.75
N ILE A 182 17.99 -8.97 4.77
CA ILE A 182 17.77 -10.38 4.46
C ILE A 182 17.97 -10.62 2.96
N ASN A 183 18.54 -11.77 2.65
CA ASN A 183 18.54 -12.33 1.31
C ASN A 183 17.56 -13.50 1.30
N VAL A 184 16.40 -13.30 0.68
CA VAL A 184 15.39 -14.35 0.54
C VAL A 184 15.70 -15.11 -0.73
N LYS A 185 15.83 -16.44 -0.63
CA LYS A 185 16.03 -17.34 -1.77
C LYS A 185 14.94 -18.40 -1.76
N ASN A 186 14.42 -18.73 -2.94
CA ASN A 186 13.51 -19.86 -3.11
C ASN A 186 14.23 -21.08 -3.72
N ASP A 187 13.54 -22.22 -3.73
CA ASP A 187 14.08 -23.49 -4.25
C ASP A 187 14.35 -23.46 -5.77
N GLN A 188 13.82 -22.46 -6.47
CA GLN A 188 14.04 -22.24 -7.90
C GLN A 188 15.26 -21.35 -8.19
N GLY A 189 16.00 -20.91 -7.16
CA GLY A 189 17.18 -20.07 -7.29
C GLY A 189 16.88 -18.58 -7.49
N LEU A 190 15.62 -18.16 -7.44
CA LEU A 190 15.27 -16.74 -7.40
C LEU A 190 15.68 -16.18 -6.04
N SER A 191 16.30 -15.01 -6.06
CA SER A 191 16.71 -14.31 -4.84
C SER A 191 16.31 -12.85 -4.87
N ALA A 192 15.92 -12.32 -3.72
CA ALA A 192 15.72 -10.90 -3.51
C ALA A 192 16.42 -10.46 -2.23
N GLN A 193 17.02 -9.27 -2.27
CA GLN A 193 17.63 -8.64 -1.11
C GLN A 193 16.71 -7.55 -0.62
N LEU A 194 16.33 -7.62 0.64
CA LEU A 194 15.57 -6.59 1.32
C LEU A 194 16.46 -6.01 2.42
N GLU A 195 16.62 -4.70 2.43
CA GLU A 195 17.52 -4.01 3.37
C GLU A 195 16.77 -2.90 4.10
N ASN A 196 17.33 -2.46 5.22
CA ASN A 196 16.90 -1.24 5.92
C ASN A 196 15.42 -1.26 6.32
N PHE A 197 14.98 -2.38 6.86
CA PHE A 197 13.68 -2.52 7.50
C PHE A 197 13.85 -3.02 8.94
N TRP A 198 12.81 -2.83 9.74
CA TRP A 198 12.77 -3.23 11.14
C TRP A 198 11.68 -4.25 11.36
N VAL A 199 11.94 -5.17 12.29
CA VAL A 199 10.99 -6.18 12.77
C VAL A 199 11.05 -6.25 14.28
N VAL A 200 10.00 -6.81 14.89
CA VAL A 200 10.04 -7.14 16.31
C VAL A 200 11.19 -8.12 16.59
N ASP A 201 12.02 -7.78 17.57
CA ASP A 201 13.07 -8.63 18.11
C ASP A 201 12.47 -9.62 19.13
N GLU A 202 12.44 -10.90 18.77
CA GLU A 202 11.87 -11.96 19.62
C GLU A 202 12.68 -12.19 20.90
N GLU A 203 13.99 -11.98 20.87
CA GLU A 203 14.83 -12.15 22.05
C GLU A 203 14.51 -11.07 23.09
N ASN A 204 14.40 -9.81 22.66
CA ASN A 204 13.98 -8.71 23.54
C ASN A 204 12.52 -8.87 23.99
N LEU A 205 11.63 -9.35 23.11
CA LEU A 205 10.24 -9.64 23.47
C LEU A 205 10.15 -10.69 24.59
N ASN A 206 10.95 -11.76 24.51
CA ASN A 206 10.97 -12.83 25.52
C ASN A 206 11.58 -12.39 26.86
N LYS A 207 12.35 -11.29 26.88
CA LYS A 207 12.97 -10.72 28.08
C LYS A 207 12.09 -9.66 28.76
N LEU A 208 10.93 -9.33 28.21
CA LEU A 208 10.03 -8.33 28.80
C LEU A 208 9.62 -8.74 30.21
N SER A 209 9.60 -7.76 31.11
CA SER A 209 9.07 -7.93 32.45
C SER A 209 7.55 -8.14 32.43
N ALA A 210 7.01 -8.74 33.50
CA ALA A 210 5.57 -8.94 33.65
C ALA A 210 4.75 -7.63 33.54
N SER A 211 5.29 -6.51 34.02
CA SER A 211 4.62 -5.20 33.92
C SER A 211 4.61 -4.66 32.48
N GLN A 212 5.69 -4.84 31.71
CA GLN A 212 5.74 -4.49 30.29
C GLN A 212 4.77 -5.34 29.47
N LEU A 213 4.74 -6.66 29.70
CA LEU A 213 3.77 -7.56 29.07
C LEU A 213 2.33 -7.16 29.40
N ALA A 214 2.04 -6.84 30.66
CA ALA A 214 0.71 -6.35 31.07
C ALA A 214 0.34 -5.03 30.37
N LYS A 215 1.30 -4.11 30.19
CA LYS A 215 1.11 -2.85 29.43
C LYS A 215 0.77 -3.15 27.97
N LEU A 216 1.49 -4.06 27.30
CA LEU A 216 1.20 -4.44 25.92
C LEU A 216 -0.18 -5.12 25.79
N HIS A 217 -0.51 -6.05 26.69
CA HIS A 217 -1.80 -6.73 26.70
C HIS A 217 -2.97 -5.76 26.91
N LYS A 218 -2.88 -4.88 27.92
CA LYS A 218 -3.94 -3.92 28.23
C LYS A 218 -4.23 -2.94 27.09
N ASN A 219 -3.20 -2.60 26.30
CA ASN A 219 -3.35 -1.73 25.13
C ASN A 219 -3.74 -2.48 23.84
N GLY A 220 -3.87 -3.82 23.89
CA GLY A 220 -4.17 -4.65 22.72
C GLY A 220 -2.98 -4.86 21.76
N PHE A 221 -1.77 -4.45 22.16
CA PHE A 221 -0.58 -4.48 21.31
C PHE A 221 0.06 -5.86 21.20
N LEU A 222 -0.13 -6.73 22.20
CA LEU A 222 0.46 -8.06 22.19
C LEU A 222 -0.02 -8.91 21.01
N GLY A 223 -1.32 -8.83 20.67
CA GLY A 223 -1.86 -9.52 19.48
C GLY A 223 -1.28 -8.99 18.16
N LEU A 224 -1.03 -7.68 18.08
CA LEU A 224 -0.41 -7.05 16.90
C LEU A 224 1.03 -7.50 16.71
N ILE A 225 1.79 -7.66 17.80
CA ILE A 225 3.15 -8.20 17.76
C ILE A 225 3.16 -9.61 17.16
N PHE A 226 2.28 -10.49 17.62
CA PHE A 226 2.23 -11.84 17.07
C PHE A 226 1.73 -11.88 15.62
N ALA A 227 0.76 -11.03 15.25
CA ALA A 227 0.35 -10.89 13.86
C ALA A 227 1.53 -10.44 12.97
N HIS A 228 2.32 -9.46 13.43
CA HIS A 228 3.57 -9.05 12.78
C HIS A 228 4.55 -10.22 12.63
N LEU A 229 4.87 -10.93 13.71
CA LEU A 229 5.82 -12.06 13.68
C LEU A 229 5.37 -13.16 12.71
N MET A 230 4.08 -13.52 12.74
CA MET A 230 3.52 -14.48 11.79
C MET A 230 3.66 -13.99 10.35
N SER A 231 3.36 -12.72 10.09
CA SER A 231 3.41 -12.11 8.75
C SER A 231 4.78 -12.22 8.09
N THR A 232 5.87 -12.28 8.86
CA THR A 232 7.23 -12.38 8.31
C THR A 232 7.44 -13.64 7.47
N HIS A 233 6.67 -14.70 7.71
CA HIS A 233 6.70 -15.93 6.90
C HIS A 233 6.22 -15.70 5.45
N ASN A 234 5.48 -14.62 5.19
CA ASN A 234 5.06 -14.24 3.83
C ASN A 234 6.22 -13.72 2.97
N LEU A 235 7.44 -13.56 3.51
CA LEU A 235 8.61 -13.17 2.70
C LEU A 235 8.91 -14.19 1.59
N LEU A 236 8.69 -15.48 1.86
CA LEU A 236 8.79 -16.52 0.83
C LEU A 236 7.62 -16.45 -0.17
N LYS A 237 6.42 -16.11 0.29
CA LYS A 237 5.21 -15.95 -0.55
C LYS A 237 5.43 -14.86 -1.61
N ILE A 238 5.89 -13.68 -1.21
CA ILE A 238 6.13 -12.58 -2.15
C ILE A 238 7.30 -12.89 -3.11
N LEU A 239 8.30 -13.65 -2.69
CA LEU A 239 9.37 -14.12 -3.58
C LEU A 239 8.83 -15.06 -4.66
N SER A 240 7.98 -16.01 -4.29
CA SER A 240 7.30 -16.88 -5.27
C SER A 240 6.44 -16.08 -6.24
N LEU A 241 5.68 -15.09 -5.76
CA LEU A 241 4.88 -14.18 -6.61
C LEU A 241 5.75 -13.45 -7.65
N LYS A 242 6.91 -12.92 -7.23
CA LYS A 242 7.85 -12.28 -8.16
C LYS A 242 8.35 -13.26 -9.22
N GLY A 243 8.64 -14.49 -8.84
CA GLY A 243 9.06 -15.56 -9.76
C GLY A 243 8.01 -15.87 -10.82
N GLU A 244 6.76 -16.07 -10.41
CA GLU A 244 5.62 -16.28 -11.31
C GLU A 244 5.48 -15.15 -12.33
N LYS A 245 5.55 -13.90 -11.85
CA LYS A 245 5.45 -12.70 -12.71
C LYS A 245 6.58 -12.63 -13.73
N GLN A 246 7.82 -12.97 -13.35
CA GLN A 246 8.95 -13.00 -14.27
C GLN A 246 8.82 -14.08 -15.36
N LEU A 247 8.24 -15.24 -15.03
CA LEU A 247 7.99 -16.32 -15.99
C LEU A 247 6.94 -15.91 -17.02
N ILE A 248 5.79 -15.39 -16.57
CA ILE A 248 4.70 -14.90 -17.43
C ILE A 248 5.23 -13.82 -18.40
N ASN A 249 6.00 -12.86 -17.88
CA ASN A 249 6.57 -11.80 -18.71
C ASN A 249 7.53 -12.34 -19.80
N ARG A 250 8.25 -13.43 -19.54
CA ARG A 250 9.13 -14.06 -20.54
C ARG A 250 8.34 -14.80 -21.61
N GLU A 251 7.29 -15.51 -21.23
CA GLU A 251 6.40 -16.22 -22.14
C GLU A 251 5.71 -15.25 -23.10
N GLU A 252 5.10 -14.17 -22.58
CA GLU A 252 4.45 -13.14 -23.40
C GLU A 252 5.43 -12.45 -24.38
N GLN A 253 6.68 -12.21 -23.97
CA GLN A 253 7.70 -11.64 -24.84
C GLN A 253 8.14 -12.63 -25.93
N SER A 254 8.18 -13.92 -25.63
CA SER A 254 8.54 -14.96 -26.60
C SER A 254 7.43 -15.17 -27.64
N GLU A 255 6.17 -15.14 -27.23
CA GLU A 255 5.01 -15.22 -28.13
C GLU A 255 4.94 -14.00 -29.05
N LYS A 256 5.07 -12.77 -28.51
CA LYS A 256 5.11 -11.56 -29.34
C LYS A 256 6.23 -11.63 -30.39
N LYS A 257 7.45 -12.06 -30.02
CA LYS A 257 8.56 -12.21 -30.98
C LYS A 257 8.26 -13.23 -32.08
N ASN A 258 7.58 -14.34 -31.76
CA ASN A 258 7.20 -15.34 -32.74
C ASN A 258 6.13 -14.82 -33.71
N THR A 259 5.14 -14.04 -33.23
CA THR A 259 4.10 -13.42 -34.07
C THR A 259 4.67 -12.36 -35.02
N TYR A 260 5.59 -11.51 -34.54
CA TYR A 260 6.27 -10.53 -35.42
C TYR A 260 7.14 -11.21 -36.50
N SER A 261 7.80 -12.32 -36.15
CA SER A 261 8.63 -13.11 -37.09
C SER A 261 7.79 -13.85 -38.15
N SER A 262 6.58 -14.32 -37.79
CA SER A 262 5.66 -14.92 -38.78
C SER A 262 5.06 -13.88 -39.72
N ASP A 263 4.74 -12.69 -39.23
CA ASP A 263 4.15 -11.60 -40.04
C ASP A 263 5.16 -10.99 -41.03
N GLU A 264 6.44 -10.86 -40.64
CA GLU A 264 7.51 -10.43 -41.56
C GLU A 264 7.81 -11.47 -42.65
N LYS A 265 7.75 -12.77 -42.32
CA LYS A 265 7.90 -13.85 -43.31
C LYS A 265 6.72 -13.93 -44.27
N SER A 266 5.51 -13.58 -43.82
CA SER A 266 4.31 -13.50 -44.67
C SER A 266 4.40 -12.34 -45.67
N LYS A 267 4.76 -11.14 -45.20
CA LYS A 267 4.91 -9.94 -46.06
C LYS A 267 6.03 -10.05 -47.12
N LYS A 268 7.12 -10.77 -46.82
CA LYS A 268 8.18 -11.05 -47.81
C LYS A 268 7.74 -12.04 -48.90
N LYS A 269 6.76 -12.91 -48.66
CA LYS A 269 6.23 -13.81 -49.70
C LYS A 269 5.28 -13.11 -50.66
N GLU A 270 4.56 -12.08 -50.21
CA GLU A 270 3.63 -11.31 -51.07
C GLU A 270 4.32 -10.28 -51.98
N THR A 271 5.55 -9.86 -51.67
CA THR A 271 6.31 -8.88 -52.48
C THR A 271 7.20 -9.50 -53.57
N LEU A 272 7.20 -10.83 -53.69
CA LEU A 272 8.02 -11.60 -54.63
C LEU A 272 7.19 -12.27 -55.76
N ASN A 273 5.90 -11.93 -55.89
CA ASN A 273 5.03 -12.34 -56.99
C ASN A 273 4.61 -11.13 -57.83
#